data_AF-D3DDT9-F1
#
_entry.id   AF-D3DDT9-F1
#
_cell.length_a   1.000
_cell.length_b   1.000
_cell.length_c   1.000
_cell.angle_alpha   90.00
_cell.angle_beta   90.00
_cell.angle_gamma   90.00
#
_symmetry.space_group_name_H-M   'P 1'
#
loop_
_entity.id
_entity.type
_entity.pdbx_description
1 polymer ?
#
loop_
_entity_poly.entity_id
_entity_poly.type
_entity_poly.pdbx_seq_one_letter_code
_entity_poly.pdbx_strand_id
1 'polypeptide(L)'
;AQLRDGALDLLVATDVAARGLDVERVTHVVNYDIPTDPESYVHRIGRTGRAGRSGEALLLVTPREKGLLAAIEKATRQPLAEMELPTAEDVNARRVAKFHDAITAALDAPAHAVFRDLVLGYTREHDVPLADIAAALAVMTRQEPGEFLLPPDSAPPVRERPARGVGGPRRVYAVYRIGVGHRQRVTPGQIVGALANEGGLARADFGRIDIRADYSLVELPADLTKATQRALTRTRIAGQPLNLRAERPSRESGARPGTGRRGKPAPSARRTRRPSDVTP
;
A
#
# COMPACT_ATOMS: atom_id res chain seq x y z
N ALA A 1 30.69 21.18 16.88
CA ALA A 1 29.98 20.07 16.22
C ALA A 1 28.62 20.63 15.83
N GLN A 2 28.35 20.83 14.54
CA GLN A 2 27.30 21.74 14.03
C GLN A 2 25.86 21.40 14.51
N LEU A 3 25.61 20.15 14.92
CA LEU A 3 24.35 19.72 15.53
C LEU A 3 24.14 20.31 16.95
N ARG A 4 25.23 20.50 17.71
CA ARG A 4 25.20 21.03 19.09
C ARG A 4 24.92 22.52 19.13
N ASP A 5 25.37 23.23 18.09
CA ASP A 5 25.27 24.69 17.97
C ASP A 5 23.92 25.13 17.36
N GLY A 6 22.99 24.19 17.12
CA GLY A 6 21.66 24.47 16.56
C GLY A 6 21.66 24.84 15.06
N ALA A 7 22.80 24.68 14.37
CA ALA A 7 22.90 24.95 12.94
C ALA A 7 22.34 23.82 12.06
N LEU A 8 22.14 22.63 12.64
CA LEU A 8 21.56 21.47 11.98
C LEU A 8 20.39 20.94 12.80
N ASP A 9 19.17 21.05 12.25
CA ASP A 9 17.94 20.58 12.90
C ASP A 9 17.64 19.09 12.62
N LEU A 10 18.25 18.51 11.60
CA LEU A 10 17.97 17.16 11.11
C LEU A 10 19.28 16.39 10.84
N LEU A 11 19.34 15.14 11.32
CA LEU A 11 20.42 14.19 11.01
C LEU A 11 19.82 12.89 10.46
N VAL A 12 20.30 12.46 9.29
CA VAL A 12 19.94 11.16 8.69
C VAL A 12 21.17 10.24 8.80
N ALA A 13 20.99 9.06 9.39
CA ALA A 13 22.07 8.11 9.60
C ALA A 13 21.59 6.66 9.49
N THR A 14 22.49 5.76 9.12
CA THR A 14 22.29 4.30 9.21
C THR A 14 22.76 3.78 10.56
N ASP A 15 22.35 2.57 10.95
CA ASP A 15 22.74 1.96 12.23
C ASP A 15 24.26 1.85 12.42
N VAL A 16 24.99 1.63 11.31
CA VAL A 16 26.46 1.53 11.34
C VAL A 16 27.08 2.92 11.52
N ALA A 17 26.62 3.91 10.76
CA ALA A 17 27.12 5.28 10.86
C ALA A 17 26.80 5.92 12.22
N ALA A 18 25.67 5.55 12.83
CA ALA A 18 25.27 6.04 14.15
C ALA A 18 26.11 5.46 15.30
N ARG A 19 26.85 4.37 15.09
CA ARG A 19 27.76 3.78 16.08
C ARG A 19 29.08 4.55 16.08
N GLY A 20 29.34 5.31 17.15
CA GLY A 20 30.57 6.10 17.31
C GLY A 20 30.39 7.59 17.00
N LEU A 21 29.25 7.97 16.43
CA LEU A 21 28.80 9.35 16.51
C LEU A 21 28.30 9.62 17.93
N ASP A 22 28.95 10.52 18.65
CA ASP A 22 28.42 11.12 19.88
C ASP A 22 27.33 12.14 19.49
N VAL A 23 26.22 11.60 18.98
CA VAL A 23 25.04 12.39 18.61
C VAL A 23 24.43 12.87 19.92
N GLU A 24 24.47 14.19 20.11
CA GLU A 24 23.85 14.83 21.26
C GLU A 24 22.36 14.47 21.35
N ARG A 25 21.87 14.56 22.59
CA ARG A 25 20.50 14.25 22.99
C ARG A 25 19.47 14.92 22.07
N VAL A 26 18.81 14.12 21.23
CA VAL A 26 17.74 14.59 20.34
C VAL A 26 16.38 14.56 21.02
N THR A 27 15.47 15.43 20.60
CA THR A 27 14.08 15.46 21.07
C THR A 27 13.25 14.36 20.44
N HIS A 28 13.47 14.09 19.15
CA HIS A 28 12.72 13.12 18.36
C HIS A 28 13.66 12.14 17.66
N VAL A 29 13.25 10.88 17.59
CA VAL A 29 13.88 9.84 16.75
C VAL A 29 12.84 9.33 15.77
N VAL A 30 13.14 9.39 14.47
CA VAL A 30 12.25 8.86 13.42
C VAL A 30 12.91 7.62 12.80
N ASN A 31 12.27 6.48 12.98
CA ASN A 31 12.66 5.24 12.32
C ASN A 31 11.98 5.20 10.94
N TYR A 32 12.74 5.54 9.90
CA TYR A 32 12.25 5.54 8.52
C TYR A 32 11.87 4.13 8.05
N ASP A 33 12.77 3.16 8.27
CA ASP A 33 12.51 1.74 8.04
C ASP A 33 12.44 0.99 9.39
N ILE A 34 11.54 0.01 9.48
CA ILE A 34 11.42 -0.82 10.67
C ILE A 34 12.69 -1.66 10.90
N PRO A 35 13.28 -1.66 12.11
CA PRO A 35 14.39 -2.55 12.44
C PRO A 35 14.00 -4.01 12.27
N THR A 36 14.91 -4.82 11.72
CA THR A 36 14.69 -6.27 11.55
C THR A 36 14.76 -7.03 12.86
N ASP A 37 15.42 -6.46 13.88
CA ASP A 37 15.54 -7.03 15.21
C ASP A 37 15.17 -6.00 16.31
N PRO A 38 14.63 -6.44 17.46
CA PRO A 38 14.23 -5.53 18.52
C PRO A 38 15.36 -4.79 19.24
N GLU A 39 16.58 -5.34 19.23
CA GLU A 39 17.73 -4.73 19.92
C GLU A 39 18.17 -3.45 19.18
N SER A 40 18.20 -3.51 17.85
CA SER A 40 18.41 -2.36 16.98
C SER A 40 17.36 -1.26 17.21
N TYR A 41 16.08 -1.62 17.40
CA TYR A 41 15.04 -0.66 17.76
C TYR A 41 15.38 0.08 19.07
N VAL A 42 15.71 -0.66 20.14
CA VAL A 42 16.09 -0.08 21.44
C VAL A 42 17.32 0.84 21.32
N HIS A 43 18.31 0.45 20.53
CA HIS A 43 19.51 1.26 20.29
C HIS A 43 19.23 2.58 19.55
N ARG A 44 18.27 2.57 18.61
CA ARG A 44 17.82 3.77 17.88
C ARG A 44 17.02 4.70 18.78
N ILE A 45 15.97 4.21 19.43
CA ILE A 45 15.14 5.06 20.30
C ILE A 45 15.89 5.53 21.55
N GLY A 46 16.93 4.79 21.96
CA GLY A 46 17.82 5.18 23.04
C GLY A 46 18.61 6.47 22.77
N ARG A 47 18.42 7.17 21.64
CA ARG A 47 18.97 8.51 21.38
C ARG A 47 18.09 9.64 21.93
N THR A 48 16.84 9.35 22.30
CA THR A 48 15.90 10.29 22.95
C THR A 48 15.56 9.85 24.39
N GLY A 49 14.88 10.70 25.18
CA GLY A 49 14.22 10.30 26.43
C GLY A 49 15.12 9.86 27.62
N ARG A 50 16.43 10.17 27.62
CA ARG A 50 17.34 9.82 28.75
C ARG A 50 17.28 10.83 29.89
N ALA A 51 17.83 10.50 31.07
CA ALA A 51 18.07 11.42 32.19
C ALA A 51 16.86 12.31 32.57
N GLY A 52 15.69 11.70 32.75
CA GLY A 52 14.48 12.35 33.28
C GLY A 52 13.79 13.37 32.36
N ARG A 53 14.21 13.52 31.10
CA ARG A 53 13.46 14.32 30.11
C ARG A 53 12.64 13.41 29.21
N SER A 54 11.49 13.91 28.77
CA SER A 54 10.66 13.27 27.75
C SER A 54 11.36 13.30 26.39
N GLY A 55 10.95 12.37 25.54
CA GLY A 55 11.48 12.19 24.20
C GLY A 55 10.53 11.33 23.38
N GLU A 56 10.39 11.63 22.10
CA GLU A 56 9.45 10.93 21.23
C GLU A 56 10.17 10.09 20.18
N ALA A 57 9.64 8.90 19.94
CA ALA A 57 10.13 7.99 18.92
C ALA A 57 8.97 7.64 17.97
N LEU A 58 9.16 7.96 16.69
CA LEU A 58 8.22 7.65 15.62
C LEU A 58 8.76 6.47 14.82
N LEU A 59 7.86 5.60 14.37
CA LEU A 59 8.18 4.43 13.56
C LEU A 59 7.22 4.38 12.38
N LEU A 60 7.77 4.44 11.16
CA LEU A 60 6.99 4.23 9.94
C LEU A 60 6.87 2.74 9.68
N VAL A 61 5.64 2.27 9.42
CA VAL A 61 5.34 0.84 9.22
C VAL A 61 4.47 0.67 7.99
N THR A 62 4.89 -0.20 7.08
CA THR A 62 4.07 -0.62 5.93
C THR A 62 3.23 -1.86 6.27
N PRO A 63 2.14 -2.15 5.51
CA PRO A 63 1.29 -3.31 5.79
C PRO A 63 2.01 -4.67 5.80
N ARG A 64 3.16 -4.80 5.10
CA ARG A 64 3.96 -6.03 5.03
C ARG A 64 4.84 -6.24 6.27
N GLU A 65 5.06 -5.19 7.04
CA GLU A 65 6.00 -5.15 8.16
C GLU A 65 5.34 -5.39 9.53
N LYS A 66 4.02 -5.64 9.55
CA LYS A 66 3.26 -5.91 10.79
C LYS A 66 3.83 -7.05 11.63
N GLY A 67 4.47 -8.04 11.01
CA GLY A 67 5.14 -9.12 11.73
C GLY A 67 6.38 -8.66 12.52
N LEU A 68 7.15 -7.72 11.96
CA LEU A 68 8.30 -7.11 12.62
C LEU A 68 7.86 -6.18 13.76
N LEU A 69 6.79 -5.42 13.54
CA LEU A 69 6.17 -4.60 14.58
C LEU A 69 5.78 -5.46 15.81
N ALA A 70 5.09 -6.57 15.58
CA ALA A 70 4.68 -7.48 16.66
C ALA A 70 5.90 -8.07 17.42
N ALA A 71 7.02 -8.30 16.74
CA ALA A 71 8.24 -8.77 17.38
C ALA A 71 8.85 -7.68 18.29
N ILE A 72 8.84 -6.42 17.85
CA ILE A 72 9.30 -5.26 18.63
C ILE A 72 8.41 -5.07 19.86
N GLU A 73 7.09 -5.02 19.70
CA GLU A 73 6.14 -4.85 20.82
C GLU A 73 6.26 -5.97 21.86
N LYS A 74 6.50 -7.21 21.41
CA LYS A 74 6.73 -8.34 22.31
C LYS A 74 8.02 -8.18 23.12
N ALA A 75 9.08 -7.68 22.50
CA ALA A 75 10.38 -7.49 23.14
C ALA A 75 10.37 -6.31 24.12
N THR A 76 9.74 -5.19 23.74
CA THR A 76 9.61 -3.98 24.58
C THR A 76 8.51 -4.12 25.63
N ARG A 77 7.60 -5.09 25.46
CA ARG A 77 6.41 -5.32 26.30
C ARG A 77 5.47 -4.10 26.34
N GLN A 78 5.49 -3.30 25.30
CA GLN A 78 4.66 -2.10 25.18
C GLN A 78 4.07 -2.03 23.77
N PRO A 79 2.74 -1.86 23.65
CA PRO A 79 2.14 -1.58 22.36
C PRO A 79 2.57 -0.18 21.88
N LEU A 80 2.83 -0.06 20.58
CA LEU A 80 3.12 1.23 19.96
C LEU A 80 1.80 1.92 19.62
N ALA A 81 1.68 3.20 19.98
CA ALA A 81 0.49 3.98 19.66
C ALA A 81 0.45 4.27 18.16
N GLU A 82 -0.57 3.74 17.48
CA GLU A 82 -0.82 4.06 16.07
C GLU A 82 -1.31 5.50 15.94
N MET A 83 -0.74 6.23 14.98
CA MET A 83 -1.08 7.62 14.69
C MET A 83 -1.43 7.74 13.21
N GLU A 84 -2.42 8.57 12.91
CA GLU A 84 -2.72 8.92 11.52
C GLU A 84 -1.66 9.89 10.98
N LEU A 85 -1.38 9.76 9.68
CA LEU A 85 -0.50 10.72 9.00
C LEU A 85 -1.22 12.07 8.89
N PRO A 86 -0.50 13.19 9.06
CA PRO A 86 -1.08 14.50 8.83
C PRO A 86 -1.49 14.60 7.36
N THR A 87 -2.65 15.21 7.13
CA THR A 87 -3.16 15.43 5.76
C THR A 87 -2.34 16.51 5.05
N ALA A 88 -2.44 16.56 3.72
CA ALA A 88 -1.88 17.67 2.94
C ALA A 88 -2.39 19.03 3.43
N GLU A 89 -3.65 19.11 3.86
CA GLU A 89 -4.26 20.32 4.42
C GLU A 89 -3.59 20.73 5.75
N ASP A 90 -3.33 19.78 6.65
CA ASP A 90 -2.64 20.05 7.92
C ASP A 90 -1.23 20.59 7.69
N VAL A 91 -0.50 19.99 6.74
CA VAL A 91 0.86 20.41 6.39
C VAL A 91 0.83 21.81 5.77
N ASN A 92 -0.12 22.08 4.87
CA ASN A 92 -0.28 23.38 4.24
C ASN A 92 -0.64 24.47 5.27
N ALA A 93 -1.57 24.20 6.18
CA ALA A 93 -1.91 25.12 7.26
C ALA A 93 -0.69 25.47 8.13
N ARG A 94 0.12 24.45 8.50
CA ARG A 94 1.37 24.66 9.25
C ARG A 94 2.42 25.46 8.47
N ARG A 95 2.54 25.21 7.16
CA ARG A 95 3.45 25.95 6.27
C ARG A 95 3.05 27.42 6.17
N VAL A 96 1.76 27.71 5.98
CA VAL A 96 1.22 29.08 5.93
C VAL A 96 1.43 29.80 7.27
N ALA A 97 1.13 29.14 8.39
CA ALA A 97 1.35 29.72 9.72
C ALA A 97 2.83 30.09 9.94
N LYS A 98 3.77 29.17 9.67
CA LYS A 98 5.20 29.45 9.76
C LYS A 98 5.66 30.58 8.84
N PHE A 99 5.05 30.70 7.67
CA PHE A 99 5.34 31.79 6.74
C PHE A 99 4.89 33.15 7.30
N HIS A 100 3.70 33.22 7.90
CA HIS A 100 3.23 34.43 8.58
C HIS A 100 4.10 34.79 9.79
N ASP A 101 4.53 33.80 10.57
CA ASP A 101 5.44 34.03 11.71
C ASP A 101 6.78 34.59 11.22
N ALA A 102 7.32 34.06 10.11
CA ALA A 102 8.55 34.57 9.51
C ALA A 102 8.41 36.01 8.99
N ILE A 103 7.27 36.36 8.39
CA ILE A 103 6.98 37.76 8.00
C ILE A 103 6.95 38.64 9.24
N THR A 104 6.25 38.21 10.30
CA THR A 104 6.15 38.97 11.55
C THR A 104 7.53 39.23 12.15
N ALA A 105 8.37 38.19 12.23
CA ALA A 105 9.74 38.33 12.71
C ALA A 105 10.60 39.25 11.82
N ALA A 106 10.41 39.23 10.50
CA ALA A 106 11.13 40.07 9.57
C ALA A 106 10.72 41.56 9.65
N LEU A 107 9.47 41.85 9.99
CA LEU A 107 8.99 43.23 10.19
C LEU A 107 9.66 43.93 11.37
N ASP A 108 10.02 43.15 12.41
CA ASP A 108 10.74 43.65 13.59
C ASP A 108 12.26 43.77 13.36
N ALA A 109 12.78 43.32 12.22
CA ALA A 109 14.21 43.36 11.94
C ALA A 109 14.70 44.80 11.71
N PRO A 110 15.87 45.20 12.26
CA PRO A 110 16.40 46.57 12.10
C PRO A 110 16.58 47.00 10.63
N ALA A 111 16.84 46.05 9.73
CA ALA A 111 17.03 46.30 8.31
C ALA A 111 15.71 46.51 7.53
N HIS A 112 14.55 46.25 8.14
CA HIS A 112 13.25 46.34 7.46
C HIS A 112 13.01 47.71 6.80
N ALA A 113 13.40 48.80 7.46
CA ALA A 113 13.23 50.15 6.92
C ALA A 113 13.97 50.36 5.59
N VAL A 114 15.18 49.80 5.45
CA VAL A 114 15.99 49.91 4.23
C VAL A 114 15.32 49.16 3.07
N PHE A 115 14.85 47.94 3.32
CA PHE A 115 14.17 47.13 2.29
C PHE A 115 12.84 47.73 1.86
N ARG A 116 12.08 48.34 2.79
CA ARG A 116 10.84 49.04 2.46
C ARG A 116 11.09 50.16 1.44
N ASP A 117 12.12 50.97 1.65
CA ASP A 117 12.42 52.11 0.76
C ASP A 117 12.87 51.63 -0.63
N LEU A 118 13.60 50.51 -0.72
CA LEU A 118 13.96 49.86 -1.99
C LEU A 118 12.73 49.37 -2.75
N VAL A 119 11.79 48.71 -2.07
CA VAL A 119 10.54 48.22 -2.68
C VAL A 119 9.68 49.39 -3.16
N LEU A 120 9.59 50.47 -2.38
CA LEU A 120 8.88 51.70 -2.77
C LEU A 120 9.57 52.48 -3.91
N GLY A 121 10.89 52.32 -4.08
CA GLY A 121 11.59 52.79 -5.28
C GLY A 121 11.14 52.01 -6.52
N TYR A 122 11.20 50.69 -6.44
CA TYR A 122 10.86 49.80 -7.54
C TYR A 122 9.40 49.94 -8.00
N THR A 123 8.44 50.03 -7.07
CA THR A 123 7.01 50.20 -7.42
C THR A 123 6.76 51.49 -8.20
N ARG A 124 7.46 52.60 -7.86
CA ARG A 124 7.31 53.88 -8.56
C ARG A 124 7.95 53.89 -9.95
N GLU A 125 9.05 53.16 -10.11
CA GLU A 125 9.76 53.06 -11.38
C GLU A 125 9.06 52.12 -12.37
N HIS A 126 8.50 51.02 -11.89
CA HIS A 126 7.96 49.95 -12.73
C HIS A 126 6.43 49.82 -12.72
N ASP A 127 5.73 50.63 -11.92
CA ASP A 127 4.26 50.60 -11.77
C ASP A 127 3.71 49.21 -11.39
N VAL A 128 4.44 48.48 -10.55
CA VAL A 128 4.07 47.13 -10.09
C VAL A 128 3.45 47.20 -8.69
N PRO A 129 2.28 46.58 -8.44
CA PRO A 129 1.69 46.51 -7.11
C PRO A 129 2.61 45.90 -6.05
N LEU A 130 2.55 46.41 -4.82
CA LEU A 130 3.35 45.90 -3.69
C LEU A 130 3.11 44.40 -3.42
N ALA A 131 1.90 43.91 -3.65
CA ALA A 131 1.55 42.50 -3.48
C ALA A 131 2.32 41.59 -4.44
N ASP A 132 2.50 42.00 -5.68
CA ASP A 132 3.22 41.23 -6.69
C ASP A 132 4.72 41.25 -6.43
N ILE A 133 5.26 42.38 -5.95
CA ILE A 133 6.66 42.47 -5.52
C ILE A 133 6.89 41.58 -4.30
N ALA A 134 5.99 41.60 -3.32
CA ALA A 134 6.07 40.73 -2.14
C ALA A 134 5.99 39.24 -2.53
N ALA A 135 5.11 38.89 -3.46
CA ALA A 135 5.03 37.53 -4.00
C ALA A 135 6.32 37.12 -4.71
N ALA A 136 6.90 37.99 -5.55
CA ALA A 136 8.16 37.73 -6.23
C ALA A 136 9.33 37.53 -5.23
N LEU A 137 9.43 38.39 -4.21
CA LEU A 137 10.42 38.25 -3.15
C LEU A 137 10.23 36.95 -2.34
N ALA A 138 8.98 36.56 -2.08
CA ALA A 138 8.65 35.29 -1.42
C ALA A 138 9.06 34.07 -2.26
N VAL A 139 9.00 34.17 -3.60
CA VAL A 139 9.52 33.15 -4.50
C VAL A 139 11.05 33.12 -4.49
N MET A 140 11.71 34.28 -4.53
CA MET A 140 13.18 34.39 -4.53
C MET A 140 13.85 33.93 -3.24
N THR A 141 13.20 34.13 -2.09
CA THR A 141 13.73 33.74 -0.78
C THR A 141 13.60 32.25 -0.50
N ARG A 142 12.79 31.52 -1.28
CA ARG A 142 12.72 30.07 -1.18
C ARG A 142 13.92 29.42 -1.85
N GLN A 143 14.59 28.56 -1.09
CA GLN A 143 15.76 27.79 -1.56
C GLN A 143 15.38 26.52 -2.33
N GLU A 144 14.10 26.10 -2.29
CA GLU A 144 13.64 24.86 -2.93
C GLU A 144 12.78 25.17 -4.17
N PRO A 145 13.16 24.69 -5.37
CA PRO A 145 12.33 24.77 -6.56
C PRO A 145 11.17 23.77 -6.45
N GLY A 146 9.98 24.22 -6.04
CA GLY A 146 8.79 23.37 -5.94
C GLY A 146 7.52 24.10 -5.47
N GLU A 147 6.39 23.41 -5.52
CA GLU A 147 5.11 23.91 -5.00
C GLU A 147 5.17 24.08 -3.48
N PHE A 148 4.85 25.29 -3.01
CA PHE A 148 4.83 25.56 -1.57
C PHE A 148 3.71 24.81 -0.85
N LEU A 149 2.55 24.72 -1.49
CA LEU A 149 1.40 24.01 -0.97
C LEU A 149 1.37 22.63 -1.61
N LEU A 150 1.21 21.60 -0.80
CA LEU A 150 0.96 20.25 -1.28
C LEU A 150 -0.43 20.20 -1.94
N PRO A 151 -0.60 19.46 -3.05
CA PRO A 151 -1.92 19.18 -3.58
C PRO A 151 -2.74 18.39 -2.56
N PRO A 152 -4.09 18.46 -2.60
CA PRO A 152 -4.93 17.67 -1.71
C PRO A 152 -4.65 16.18 -1.89
N ASP A 153 -4.75 15.42 -0.80
CA ASP A 153 -4.48 13.99 -0.79
C ASP A 153 -5.36 13.29 -1.84
N SER A 154 -4.72 12.86 -2.92
CA SER A 154 -5.41 12.14 -3.98
C SER A 154 -5.76 10.76 -3.43
N ALA A 155 -7.04 10.43 -3.34
CA ALA A 155 -7.47 9.11 -2.90
C ALA A 155 -6.68 8.04 -3.69
N PRO A 156 -6.13 7.01 -3.02
CA PRO A 156 -5.38 5.98 -3.73
C PRO A 156 -6.27 5.45 -4.85
N PRO A 157 -5.73 5.28 -6.08
CA PRO A 157 -6.54 4.85 -7.20
C PRO A 157 -7.27 3.59 -6.77
N VAL A 158 -8.60 3.68 -6.71
CA VAL A 158 -9.44 2.52 -6.44
C VAL A 158 -9.11 1.58 -7.58
N ARG A 159 -8.22 0.62 -7.32
CA ARG A 159 -8.10 -0.55 -8.16
C ARG A 159 -9.47 -1.18 -8.03
N GLU A 160 -10.34 -0.92 -9.00
CA GLU A 160 -11.52 -1.72 -9.24
C GLU A 160 -11.02 -3.16 -9.31
N ARG A 161 -11.05 -3.85 -8.18
CA ARG A 161 -11.03 -5.30 -8.18
C ARG A 161 -12.21 -5.63 -9.08
N PRO A 162 -12.01 -6.25 -10.25
CA PRO A 162 -13.12 -6.62 -11.09
C PRO A 162 -14.09 -7.36 -10.18
N ALA A 163 -15.31 -6.83 -10.08
CA ALA A 163 -16.34 -7.40 -9.24
C ALA A 163 -16.31 -8.91 -9.48
N ARG A 164 -16.15 -9.70 -8.41
CA ARG A 164 -16.34 -11.15 -8.50
C ARG A 164 -17.67 -11.34 -9.19
N GLY A 165 -17.64 -11.77 -10.44
CA GLY A 165 -18.81 -11.77 -11.32
C GLY A 165 -19.96 -12.44 -10.58
N VAL A 166 -21.03 -11.66 -10.39
CA VAL A 166 -22.35 -12.21 -10.10
C VAL A 166 -22.59 -13.26 -11.17
N GLY A 167 -22.89 -14.48 -10.74
CA GLY A 167 -22.92 -15.67 -11.58
C GLY A 167 -23.64 -15.42 -12.90
N GLY A 168 -22.87 -15.40 -14.00
CA GLY A 168 -23.41 -15.60 -15.33
C GLY A 168 -24.13 -16.96 -15.40
N PRO A 169 -24.96 -17.18 -16.44
CA PRO A 169 -25.72 -18.42 -16.60
C PRO A 169 -24.79 -19.63 -16.39
N ARG A 170 -25.24 -20.63 -15.62
CA ARG A 170 -24.51 -21.89 -15.38
C ARG A 170 -24.13 -22.49 -16.73
N ARG A 171 -22.92 -22.19 -17.21
CA ARG A 171 -22.40 -22.74 -18.47
C ARG A 171 -22.17 -24.22 -18.24
N VAL A 172 -22.75 -25.03 -19.12
CA VAL A 172 -22.53 -26.47 -19.09
C VAL A 172 -21.15 -26.71 -19.67
N TYR A 173 -20.23 -27.21 -18.85
CA TYR A 173 -18.89 -27.55 -19.29
C TYR A 173 -18.84 -29.01 -19.75
N ALA A 174 -18.07 -29.26 -20.80
CA ALA A 174 -17.64 -30.58 -21.21
C ALA A 174 -16.12 -30.69 -21.02
N VAL A 175 -15.66 -31.88 -20.63
CA VAL A 175 -14.24 -32.16 -20.44
C VAL A 175 -13.63 -32.56 -21.78
N TYR A 176 -12.59 -31.83 -22.18
CA TYR A 176 -11.81 -32.14 -23.37
C TYR A 176 -10.40 -32.55 -22.96
N ARG A 177 -9.90 -33.60 -23.59
CA ARG A 177 -8.52 -34.04 -23.46
C ARG A 177 -7.67 -33.42 -24.56
N ILE A 178 -6.54 -32.84 -24.18
CA ILE A 178 -5.51 -32.33 -25.07
C ILE A 178 -4.24 -33.18 -24.94
N GLY A 179 -3.56 -33.42 -26.06
CA GLY A 179 -2.39 -34.30 -26.16
C GLY A 179 -1.08 -33.72 -25.61
N VAL A 180 -1.16 -32.72 -24.73
CA VAL A 180 0.00 -32.04 -24.15
C VAL A 180 -0.08 -32.09 -22.63
N GLY A 181 1.04 -32.34 -21.95
CA GLY A 181 1.13 -32.47 -20.50
C GLY A 181 2.46 -31.97 -19.94
N HIS A 182 2.79 -32.38 -18.70
CA HIS A 182 4.00 -31.97 -18.00
C HIS A 182 5.29 -32.36 -18.71
N ARG A 183 5.30 -33.47 -19.47
CA ARG A 183 6.49 -33.87 -20.26
C ARG A 183 6.85 -32.88 -21.35
N GLN A 184 5.86 -32.12 -21.82
CA GLN A 184 6.05 -31.04 -22.79
C GLN A 184 6.24 -29.66 -22.10
N ARG A 185 6.41 -29.63 -20.76
CA ARG A 185 6.59 -28.42 -19.94
C ARG A 185 5.51 -27.35 -20.15
N VAL A 186 4.29 -27.78 -20.47
CA VAL A 186 3.20 -26.86 -20.77
C VAL A 186 2.64 -26.26 -19.47
N THR A 187 2.46 -24.95 -19.46
CA THR A 187 1.83 -24.22 -18.36
C THR A 187 0.35 -23.97 -18.63
N PRO A 188 -0.50 -23.80 -17.59
CA PRO A 188 -1.92 -23.48 -17.77
C PRO A 188 -2.14 -22.23 -18.62
N GLY A 189 -1.28 -21.21 -18.45
CA GLY A 189 -1.35 -19.97 -19.23
C GLY A 189 -1.10 -20.17 -20.73
N GLN A 190 -0.22 -21.11 -21.10
CA GLN A 190 0.03 -21.45 -22.50
C GLN A 190 -1.13 -22.24 -23.11
N ILE A 191 -1.77 -23.11 -22.34
CA ILE A 191 -2.98 -23.84 -22.76
C ILE A 191 -4.12 -22.85 -23.00
N VAL A 192 -4.40 -21.99 -22.01
CA VAL A 192 -5.45 -20.98 -22.13
C VAL A 192 -5.15 -20.01 -23.26
N GLY A 193 -3.91 -19.56 -23.41
CA GLY A 193 -3.49 -18.65 -24.47
C GLY A 193 -3.74 -19.22 -25.87
N ALA A 194 -3.31 -20.47 -26.11
CA ALA A 194 -3.46 -21.11 -27.42
C ALA A 194 -4.89 -21.64 -27.69
N LEU A 195 -5.73 -21.80 -26.66
CA LEU A 195 -7.14 -22.11 -26.86
C LEU A 195 -7.97 -20.83 -27.06
N ALA A 196 -7.58 -19.73 -26.41
CA ALA A 196 -8.25 -18.44 -26.52
C ALA A 196 -7.97 -17.79 -27.88
N ASN A 197 -6.70 -17.73 -28.28
CA ASN A 197 -6.28 -17.06 -29.52
C ASN A 197 -6.79 -17.79 -30.77
N GLU A 198 -6.80 -19.12 -30.78
CA GLU A 198 -7.17 -19.92 -31.94
C GLU A 198 -8.64 -20.41 -31.90
N GLY A 199 -9.23 -20.54 -30.71
CA GLY A 199 -10.62 -20.96 -30.53
C GLY A 199 -11.62 -19.81 -30.42
N GLY A 200 -11.15 -18.56 -30.28
CA GLY A 200 -12.00 -17.40 -30.01
C GLY A 200 -12.67 -17.46 -28.64
N LEU A 201 -12.04 -18.16 -27.68
CA LEU A 201 -12.58 -18.38 -26.34
C LEU A 201 -12.08 -17.30 -25.38
N ALA A 202 -12.99 -16.72 -24.59
CA ALA A 202 -12.65 -15.78 -23.53
C ALA A 202 -12.14 -16.53 -22.29
N ARG A 203 -11.38 -15.86 -21.41
CA ARG A 203 -10.92 -16.44 -20.14
C ARG A 203 -12.05 -17.01 -19.26
N ALA A 204 -13.27 -16.50 -19.41
CA ALA A 204 -14.47 -16.96 -18.70
C ALA A 204 -15.06 -18.27 -19.27
N ASP A 205 -14.61 -18.72 -20.44
CA ASP A 205 -15.05 -19.97 -21.07
C ASP A 205 -14.25 -21.19 -20.56
N PHE A 206 -13.15 -20.96 -19.83
CA PHE A 206 -12.31 -22.03 -19.29
C PHE A 206 -12.74 -22.40 -17.87
N GLY A 207 -13.02 -23.68 -17.65
CA GLY A 207 -13.24 -24.27 -16.34
C GLY A 207 -11.93 -24.80 -15.75
N ARG A 208 -12.01 -25.96 -15.07
CA ARG A 208 -10.85 -26.62 -14.48
C ARG A 208 -9.88 -27.12 -15.56
N ILE A 209 -8.58 -26.91 -15.31
CA ILE A 209 -7.46 -27.47 -16.09
C ILE A 209 -6.68 -28.42 -15.20
N ASP A 210 -6.60 -29.69 -15.59
CA ASP A 210 -5.80 -30.72 -14.94
C ASP A 210 -4.69 -31.18 -15.90
N ILE A 211 -3.44 -30.82 -15.60
CA ILE A 211 -2.28 -31.16 -16.42
C ILE A 211 -1.70 -32.47 -15.88
N ARG A 212 -1.66 -33.50 -16.71
CA ARG A 212 -1.06 -34.81 -16.37
C ARG A 212 0.26 -34.99 -17.08
N ALA A 213 0.90 -36.15 -16.89
CA ALA A 213 2.22 -36.43 -17.46
C ALA A 213 2.24 -36.29 -19.00
N ASP A 214 1.33 -36.99 -19.68
CA ASP A 214 1.32 -37.11 -21.15
C ASP A 214 0.13 -36.39 -21.83
N TYR A 215 -0.84 -35.88 -21.06
CA TYR A 215 -2.02 -35.19 -21.57
C TYR A 215 -2.56 -34.20 -20.53
N SER A 216 -3.48 -33.32 -20.93
CA SER A 216 -4.20 -32.45 -19.99
C SER A 216 -5.70 -32.55 -20.25
N LEU A 217 -6.50 -32.30 -19.22
CA LEU A 217 -7.94 -32.21 -19.26
C LEU A 217 -8.33 -30.75 -19.06
N VAL A 218 -9.17 -30.22 -19.94
CA VAL A 218 -9.66 -28.84 -19.91
C VAL A 218 -11.17 -28.85 -20.01
N GLU A 219 -11.83 -28.19 -19.06
CA GLU A 219 -13.25 -27.91 -19.14
C GLU A 219 -13.51 -26.72 -20.06
N LEU A 220 -14.27 -26.94 -21.14
CA LEU A 220 -14.70 -25.92 -22.10
C LEU A 220 -16.24 -25.94 -22.21
N PRO A 221 -16.89 -24.91 -22.76
CA PRO A 221 -18.34 -24.91 -22.93
C PRO A 221 -18.78 -26.09 -23.82
N ALA A 222 -19.87 -26.77 -23.46
CA ALA A 222 -20.36 -27.94 -24.20
C ALA A 222 -20.91 -27.59 -25.60
N ASP A 223 -21.22 -26.31 -25.83
CA ASP A 223 -21.78 -25.73 -27.05
C ASP A 223 -20.70 -25.07 -27.94
N LEU A 224 -19.52 -25.70 -28.07
CA LEU A 224 -18.51 -25.21 -29.02
C LEU A 224 -19.08 -25.16 -30.44
N THR A 225 -18.94 -24.01 -31.10
CA THR A 225 -19.32 -23.88 -32.52
C THR A 225 -18.48 -24.85 -33.37
N LYS A 226 -19.05 -25.34 -34.47
CA LYS A 226 -18.33 -26.20 -35.42
C LYS A 226 -17.09 -25.51 -36.01
N ALA A 227 -17.08 -24.18 -36.07
CA ALA A 227 -15.92 -23.38 -36.47
C ALA A 227 -14.81 -23.43 -35.41
N THR A 228 -15.14 -23.19 -34.14
CA THR A 228 -14.21 -23.30 -33.00
C THR A 228 -13.62 -24.70 -32.89
N GLN A 229 -14.45 -25.75 -33.01
CA GLN A 229 -13.96 -27.13 -32.92
C GLN A 229 -12.96 -27.48 -34.04
N ARG A 230 -13.20 -26.99 -35.27
CA ARG A 230 -12.28 -27.17 -36.40
C ARG A 230 -10.97 -26.39 -36.21
N ALA A 231 -11.04 -25.18 -35.67
CA ALA A 231 -9.87 -24.36 -35.39
C ALA A 231 -8.99 -25.02 -34.33
N LEU A 232 -9.57 -25.44 -33.20
CA LEU A 232 -8.87 -26.11 -32.11
C LEU A 232 -8.26 -27.46 -32.53
N THR A 233 -8.84 -28.16 -33.50
CA THR A 233 -8.26 -29.42 -34.02
C THR A 233 -6.93 -29.19 -34.76
N ARG A 234 -6.72 -27.99 -35.33
CA ARG A 234 -5.54 -27.63 -36.12
C ARG A 234 -4.48 -26.85 -35.32
N THR A 235 -4.79 -26.46 -34.09
CA THR A 235 -3.89 -25.69 -33.22
C THR A 235 -2.69 -26.52 -32.77
N ARG A 236 -1.54 -25.86 -32.63
CA ARG A 236 -0.33 -26.42 -32.02
C ARG A 236 0.02 -25.68 -30.74
N ILE A 237 0.43 -26.42 -29.72
CA ILE A 237 0.94 -25.85 -28.45
C ILE A 237 2.35 -26.37 -28.26
N ALA A 238 3.31 -25.46 -28.03
CA ALA A 238 4.73 -25.80 -27.89
C ALA A 238 5.28 -26.66 -29.04
N GLY A 239 4.83 -26.40 -30.28
CA GLY A 239 5.25 -27.12 -31.49
C GLY A 239 4.56 -28.48 -31.74
N GLN A 240 3.70 -28.94 -30.83
CA GLN A 240 2.99 -30.23 -30.92
C GLN A 240 1.50 -30.04 -31.25
N PRO A 241 0.87 -30.95 -32.02
CA PRO A 241 -0.56 -30.86 -32.33
C PRO A 241 -1.40 -31.03 -31.05
N LEU A 242 -2.37 -30.13 -30.85
CA LEU A 242 -3.21 -30.09 -29.66
C LEU A 242 -4.03 -31.38 -29.45
N ASN A 243 -4.38 -32.08 -30.53
CA ASN A 243 -5.12 -33.34 -30.54
C ASN A 243 -6.32 -33.33 -29.58
N LEU A 244 -7.18 -32.30 -29.70
CA LEU A 244 -8.36 -32.12 -28.88
C LEU A 244 -9.35 -33.29 -29.09
N ARG A 245 -9.68 -34.02 -28.04
CA ARG A 245 -10.71 -35.07 -28.04
C ARG A 245 -11.73 -34.79 -26.95
N ALA A 246 -13.02 -34.85 -27.28
CA ALA A 246 -14.06 -34.83 -26.26
C ALA A 246 -13.96 -36.12 -25.44
N GLU A 247 -13.75 -36.00 -24.13
CA GLU A 247 -13.77 -37.13 -23.22
C GLU A 247 -15.25 -37.43 -22.92
N ARG A 248 -15.72 -38.67 -23.17
CA ARG A 248 -17.06 -39.06 -22.70
C ARG A 248 -17.05 -39.02 -21.17
N PRO A 249 -18.16 -38.61 -20.51
CA PRO A 249 -18.18 -38.55 -19.06
C PRO A 249 -17.99 -39.95 -18.49
N SER A 250 -16.79 -40.23 -17.99
CA SER A 250 -16.51 -41.40 -17.18
C SER A 250 -17.34 -41.24 -15.90
N ARG A 251 -18.33 -42.11 -15.71
CA ARG A 251 -18.99 -42.29 -14.41
C ARG A 251 -17.96 -42.86 -13.44
N GLU A 252 -17.12 -42.01 -12.86
CA GLU A 252 -16.46 -42.24 -11.57
C GLU A 252 -15.47 -41.11 -11.26
N SER A 253 -15.80 -40.31 -10.26
CA SER A 253 -14.83 -39.81 -9.29
C SER A 253 -15.60 -39.37 -8.05
N GLY A 254 -15.46 -40.17 -7.00
CA GLY A 254 -16.26 -40.18 -5.80
C GLY A 254 -16.45 -38.82 -5.16
N ALA A 255 -17.71 -38.55 -4.83
CA ALA A 255 -18.10 -37.64 -3.77
C ALA A 255 -17.33 -38.03 -2.49
N ARG A 256 -16.35 -37.21 -2.09
CA ARG A 256 -15.87 -37.22 -0.71
C ARG A 256 -17.01 -36.68 0.15
N PRO A 257 -17.46 -37.38 1.21
CA PRO A 257 -18.47 -36.84 2.10
C PRO A 257 -17.89 -35.59 2.77
N GLY A 258 -18.56 -34.45 2.61
CA GLY A 258 -18.24 -33.24 3.34
C GLY A 258 -18.36 -33.51 4.84
N THR A 259 -17.28 -33.30 5.58
CA THR A 259 -17.32 -33.24 7.04
C THR A 259 -18.20 -32.05 7.44
N GLY A 260 -19.44 -32.38 7.82
CA GLY A 260 -20.42 -31.41 8.31
C GLY A 260 -19.89 -30.70 9.54
N ARG A 261 -19.52 -29.44 9.38
CA ARG A 261 -19.23 -28.54 10.49
C ARG A 261 -20.58 -28.21 11.16
N ARG A 262 -20.91 -28.99 12.19
CA ARG A 262 -22.05 -28.76 13.10
C ARG A 262 -22.07 -27.30 13.54
N GLY A 263 -23.21 -26.64 13.34
CA GLY A 263 -23.50 -25.35 13.93
C GLY A 263 -23.38 -25.39 15.45
N LYS A 264 -22.70 -24.40 16.01
CA LYS A 264 -22.72 -24.15 17.45
C LYS A 264 -24.09 -23.57 17.83
N PRO A 265 -24.77 -24.05 18.88
CA PRO A 265 -25.99 -23.44 19.37
C PRO A 265 -25.68 -22.13 20.13
N ALA A 266 -26.60 -21.18 20.02
CA ALA A 266 -26.58 -19.90 20.72
C ALA A 266 -26.71 -20.08 22.25
N PRO A 267 -26.04 -19.26 23.08
CA PRO A 267 -26.19 -19.33 24.53
C PRO A 267 -27.53 -18.71 24.97
N SER A 268 -28.23 -19.46 25.80
CA SER A 268 -29.52 -19.14 26.42
C SER A 268 -29.49 -17.89 27.29
N ALA A 269 -30.48 -17.02 27.12
CA ALA A 269 -30.77 -15.89 27.98
C ALA A 269 -31.00 -16.34 29.43
N ARG A 270 -30.17 -15.83 30.34
CA ARG A 270 -30.28 -16.05 31.79
C ARG A 270 -31.09 -14.89 32.38
N ARG A 271 -32.29 -15.20 32.88
CA ARG A 271 -33.17 -14.33 33.69
C ARG A 271 -32.38 -13.70 34.83
N THR A 272 -32.29 -12.38 34.87
CA THR A 272 -31.97 -11.63 36.09
C THR A 272 -33.27 -11.17 36.75
N ARG A 273 -33.41 -11.51 38.02
CA ARG A 273 -34.50 -11.10 38.90
C ARG A 273 -34.24 -9.65 39.37
N ARG A 274 -35.30 -8.84 39.39
CA ARG A 274 -35.39 -7.61 40.19
C ARG A 274 -35.15 -7.91 41.67
N PRO A 275 -34.63 -6.94 42.42
CA PRO A 275 -35.39 -6.47 43.58
C PRO A 275 -35.58 -4.95 43.60
N SER A 276 -36.64 -4.60 44.29
CA SER A 276 -37.25 -3.30 44.54
C SER A 276 -36.47 -2.37 45.47
N ASP A 277 -36.78 -1.08 45.30
CA ASP A 277 -36.54 0.11 46.14
C ASP A 277 -36.24 -0.11 47.62
N VAL A 278 -35.36 0.74 48.19
CA VAL A 278 -35.62 1.60 49.38
C VAL A 278 -34.52 2.69 49.44
N THR A 279 -34.93 3.96 49.41
CA THR A 279 -34.22 5.15 49.94
C THR A 279 -34.65 5.36 51.41
N PRO A 280 -33.97 6.16 52.26
CA PRO A 280 -33.54 7.56 52.03
C PRO A 280 -32.03 7.78 52.05
#